data_AF-A0A0L6JTW6-F1
#
_entry.id   AF-A0A0L6JTW6-F1
#
_cell.length_a   1.000
_cell.length_b   1.000
_cell.length_c   1.000
_cell.angle_alpha   90.00
_cell.angle_beta   90.00
_cell.angle_gamma   90.00
#
_symmetry.space_group_name_H-M   'P 1'
#
loop_
_entity.id
_entity.type
_entity.pdbx_description
1 polymer ?
#
loop_
_entity_poly.entity_id
_entity_poly.type
_entity_poly.pdbx_seq_one_letter_code
_entity_poly.pdbx_strand_id
1 'polypeptide(L)'
;MGNVAVTSNIQIGSQTNPILMWTGDVPVSGVQDNVINTVDQIEISRGFNTSAGSPDYTLDRDLNKDGNIDMIDISILSRHFNATPGSYIPVVSNIMPTGKIKMQVDKTIANVGDIVTATVSIQDISNLIGYQINIKYDPAVLQPVIDGIPYTNSTFPTKGTILSNQTYSPFDLVDNKLINGVLNFSSAYLCMAKYRQNAQPETSGTLAVINFKVLNNTPTHIKFEGYKSMPRAILGTYLYDWNGATYNSGYSVIQPQRIN
;
A
#
# COMPACT_ATOMS: atom_id res chain seq x y z
N MET A 1 18.36 -11.21 20.76
CA MET A 1 17.04 -11.78 20.39
C MET A 1 16.59 -12.68 21.52
N GLY A 2 15.34 -12.59 21.98
CA GLY A 2 14.79 -13.57 22.92
C GLY A 2 14.70 -14.93 22.26
N ASN A 3 15.12 -15.99 22.96
CA ASN A 3 15.05 -17.36 22.47
C ASN A 3 13.62 -17.70 22.06
N VAL A 4 13.37 -17.84 20.76
CA VAL A 4 12.12 -18.40 20.25
C VAL A 4 12.18 -19.89 20.54
N ALA A 5 11.40 -20.35 21.53
CA ALA A 5 11.24 -21.78 21.78
C ALA A 5 10.39 -22.38 20.65
N VAL A 6 11.03 -23.07 19.71
CA VAL A 6 10.34 -23.78 18.63
C VAL A 6 9.90 -25.15 19.17
N THR A 7 8.70 -25.20 19.74
CA THR A 7 8.13 -26.43 20.32
C THR A 7 7.38 -27.29 19.31
N SER A 8 7.14 -26.75 18.11
CA SER A 8 6.51 -27.43 16.97
C SER A 8 6.85 -26.71 15.67
N ASN A 9 6.50 -27.31 14.52
CA ASN A 9 6.66 -26.65 13.23
C ASN A 9 5.78 -25.39 13.15
N ILE A 10 6.41 -24.25 12.86
CA ILE A 10 5.73 -22.95 12.69
C ILE A 10 5.76 -22.60 11.20
N GLN A 11 4.59 -22.48 10.58
CA GLN A 11 4.51 -21.94 9.22
C GLN A 11 4.71 -20.43 9.26
N ILE A 12 5.84 -19.98 8.72
CA ILE A 12 6.21 -18.56 8.72
C ILE A 12 5.80 -17.84 7.41
N GLY A 13 5.53 -18.57 6.32
CA GLY A 13 5.02 -18.02 5.05
C GLY A 13 4.36 -19.08 4.16
N SER A 14 3.82 -18.65 3.01
CA SER A 14 3.29 -19.54 1.96
C SER A 14 3.79 -19.11 0.58
N GLN A 15 3.58 -19.93 -0.45
CA GLN A 15 3.92 -19.55 -1.83
C GLN A 15 3.09 -18.34 -2.32
N THR A 16 1.84 -18.22 -1.86
CA THR A 16 0.95 -17.09 -2.18
C THR A 16 1.24 -15.84 -1.35
N ASN A 17 1.83 -16.00 -0.16
CA ASN A 17 2.22 -14.93 0.76
C ASN A 17 3.61 -15.22 1.33
N PRO A 18 4.69 -15.03 0.55
CA PRO A 18 6.05 -15.32 1.00
C PRO A 18 6.52 -14.29 2.04
N ILE A 19 7.39 -14.71 2.96
CA ILE A 19 8.15 -13.75 3.76
C ILE A 19 9.19 -13.10 2.86
N LEU A 20 9.17 -11.78 2.82
CA LEU A 20 10.23 -10.99 2.22
C LEU A 20 11.35 -10.81 3.24
N MET A 21 12.53 -11.32 2.92
CA MET A 21 13.75 -11.11 3.69
C MET A 21 14.63 -10.11 2.94
N TRP A 22 15.33 -9.26 3.69
CA TRP A 22 16.40 -8.46 3.12
C TRP A 22 17.61 -9.35 2.88
N THR A 23 18.23 -9.15 1.73
CA THR A 23 19.52 -9.73 1.40
C THR A 23 20.59 -8.65 1.57
N GLY A 24 21.85 -9.04 1.80
CA GLY A 24 22.98 -8.11 1.91
C GLY A 24 23.85 -8.25 3.16
N ASP A 25 23.52 -9.12 4.13
CA ASP A 25 24.46 -9.56 5.19
C ASP A 25 25.23 -10.75 4.62
N VAL A 26 26.40 -10.50 4.05
CA VAL A 26 27.18 -11.45 3.27
C VAL A 26 28.15 -12.18 4.20
N PRO A 27 28.13 -13.52 4.27
CA PRO A 27 28.98 -14.26 5.20
C PRO A 27 30.48 -13.99 4.99
N VAL A 28 31.16 -13.53 6.03
CA VAL A 28 32.63 -13.45 6.08
C VAL A 28 33.15 -14.76 6.67
N SER A 29 33.92 -15.53 5.89
CA SER A 29 34.39 -16.86 6.31
C SER A 29 33.27 -17.80 6.79
N GLY A 30 32.10 -17.69 6.14
CA GLY A 30 30.91 -18.50 6.45
C GLY A 30 30.08 -18.01 7.65
N VAL A 31 30.38 -16.84 8.21
CA VAL A 31 29.64 -16.28 9.36
C VAL A 31 29.06 -14.92 8.99
N GLN A 32 27.75 -14.77 9.19
CA GLN A 32 27.03 -13.49 9.11
C GLN A 32 27.10 -12.75 10.44
N ASP A 33 27.20 -11.42 10.41
CA ASP A 33 27.31 -10.60 11.62
C ASP A 33 25.98 -9.94 12.04
N ASN A 34 24.91 -10.18 11.28
CA ASN A 34 23.58 -9.60 11.44
C ASN A 34 23.51 -8.10 11.12
N VAL A 35 24.49 -7.49 10.47
CA VAL A 35 24.47 -6.06 10.19
C VAL A 35 24.87 -5.81 8.75
N ILE A 36 23.95 -5.31 7.93
CA ILE A 36 24.26 -4.92 6.55
C ILE A 36 25.06 -3.62 6.57
N ASN A 37 26.35 -3.68 6.31
CA ASN A 37 27.27 -2.56 6.40
C ASN A 37 28.42 -2.65 5.38
N THR A 38 29.47 -1.86 5.59
CA THR A 38 30.63 -1.80 4.69
C THR A 38 31.38 -3.13 4.59
N VAL A 39 31.36 -3.96 5.63
CA VAL A 39 31.97 -5.30 5.61
C VAL A 39 31.37 -6.14 4.48
N ASP A 40 30.05 -6.15 4.36
CA ASP A 40 29.34 -6.89 3.31
C ASP A 40 29.66 -6.34 1.91
N GLN A 41 29.75 -5.02 1.78
CA GLN A 41 30.12 -4.39 0.51
C GLN A 41 31.53 -4.83 0.07
N ILE A 42 32.48 -4.91 1.01
CA ILE A 42 33.84 -5.39 0.73
C ILE A 42 33.80 -6.87 0.36
N GLU A 43 32.95 -7.68 0.98
CA GLU A 43 32.79 -9.09 0.60
C GLU A 43 32.26 -9.26 -0.82
N ILE A 44 31.23 -8.51 -1.23
CA ILE A 44 30.73 -8.53 -2.62
C ILE A 44 31.83 -8.07 -3.58
N SER A 45 32.55 -7.01 -3.21
CA SER A 45 33.61 -6.41 -4.04
C SER A 45 34.72 -7.41 -4.41
N ARG A 46 34.94 -8.46 -3.61
CA ARG A 46 35.93 -9.53 -3.90
C ARG A 46 35.56 -10.37 -5.12
N GLY A 47 34.27 -10.50 -5.44
CA GLY A 47 33.78 -11.20 -6.62
C GLY A 47 33.30 -10.26 -7.73
N PHE A 48 33.52 -8.95 -7.60
CA PHE A 48 32.94 -7.97 -8.52
C PHE A 48 33.39 -8.17 -9.97
N ASN A 49 32.45 -8.02 -10.90
CA ASN A 49 32.64 -8.24 -12.33
C ASN A 49 33.00 -9.70 -12.69
N THR A 50 32.47 -10.65 -11.93
CA THR A 50 32.58 -12.08 -12.23
C THR A 50 31.20 -12.69 -12.47
N SER A 51 31.18 -13.87 -13.10
CA SER A 51 29.98 -14.60 -13.45
C SER A 51 30.06 -16.05 -12.96
N ALA A 52 28.94 -16.75 -12.92
CA ALA A 52 28.87 -18.15 -12.53
C ALA A 52 29.90 -19.00 -13.29
N GLY A 53 30.73 -19.73 -12.53
CA GLY A 53 31.85 -20.53 -13.04
C GLY A 53 33.22 -19.84 -12.97
N SER A 54 33.28 -18.54 -12.70
CA SER A 54 34.54 -17.86 -12.42
C SER A 54 35.12 -18.27 -11.05
N PRO A 55 36.45 -18.33 -10.88
CA PRO A 55 37.08 -18.73 -9.61
C PRO A 55 36.67 -17.88 -8.40
N ASP A 56 36.44 -16.58 -8.61
CA ASP A 56 36.10 -15.62 -7.54
C ASP A 56 34.59 -15.41 -7.38
N TYR A 57 33.77 -16.09 -8.19
CA TYR A 57 32.31 -16.04 -8.09
C TYR A 57 31.83 -16.91 -6.93
N THR A 58 30.94 -16.36 -6.11
CA THR A 58 30.20 -17.11 -5.09
C THR A 58 28.74 -16.70 -5.08
N LEU A 59 27.85 -17.67 -4.82
CA LEU A 59 26.41 -17.45 -4.80
C LEU A 59 25.98 -16.44 -3.72
N ASP A 60 26.72 -16.33 -2.63
CA ASP A 60 26.40 -15.41 -1.53
C ASP A 60 26.65 -13.93 -1.89
N ARG A 61 27.44 -13.67 -2.95
CA ARG A 61 27.74 -12.30 -3.44
C ARG A 61 26.80 -11.85 -4.55
N ASP A 62 26.15 -12.81 -5.21
CA ASP A 62 25.12 -12.62 -6.24
C ASP A 62 23.74 -12.56 -5.57
N LEU A 63 23.42 -11.37 -5.06
CA LEU A 63 22.26 -11.14 -4.21
C LEU A 63 20.94 -11.29 -4.98
N ASN A 64 20.92 -10.95 -6.26
CA ASN A 64 19.74 -11.11 -7.12
C ASN A 64 19.67 -12.48 -7.81
N LYS A 65 20.72 -13.29 -7.72
CA LYS A 65 20.86 -14.65 -8.29
C LYS A 65 20.75 -14.67 -9.80
N ASP A 66 21.27 -13.64 -10.48
CA ASP A 66 21.24 -13.54 -11.94
C ASP A 66 22.46 -14.20 -12.62
N GLY A 67 23.39 -14.73 -11.83
CA GLY A 67 24.59 -15.38 -12.31
C GLY A 67 25.78 -14.44 -12.51
N ASN A 68 25.66 -13.15 -12.16
CA ASN A 68 26.73 -12.16 -12.19
C ASN A 68 26.85 -11.46 -10.84
N ILE A 69 28.05 -10.98 -10.52
CA ILE A 69 28.28 -10.12 -9.35
C ILE A 69 28.62 -8.73 -9.89
N ASP A 70 27.68 -7.80 -9.80
CA ASP A 70 27.80 -6.49 -10.43
C ASP A 70 27.21 -5.34 -9.59
N MET A 71 26.96 -4.20 -10.24
CA MET A 71 26.44 -3.01 -9.57
C MET A 71 25.01 -3.20 -9.04
N ILE A 72 24.25 -4.17 -9.54
CA ILE A 72 22.92 -4.49 -9.05
C ILE A 72 23.01 -5.06 -7.64
N ASP A 73 23.96 -5.97 -7.36
CA ASP A 73 24.18 -6.52 -6.01
C ASP A 73 24.55 -5.43 -5.01
N ILE A 74 25.45 -4.53 -5.40
CA ILE A 74 25.81 -3.37 -4.58
C ILE A 74 24.61 -2.46 -4.33
N SER A 75 23.73 -2.28 -5.33
CA SER A 75 22.52 -1.46 -5.18
C SER A 75 21.49 -2.10 -4.23
N ILE A 76 21.41 -3.43 -4.21
CA ILE A 76 20.52 -4.18 -3.32
C ILE A 76 21.00 -4.05 -1.87
N LEU A 77 22.30 -4.20 -1.63
CA LEU A 77 22.90 -3.95 -0.32
C LEU A 77 22.66 -2.51 0.14
N SER A 78 22.88 -1.54 -0.75
CA SER A 78 22.72 -0.10 -0.43
C SER A 78 21.31 0.27 0.03
N ARG A 79 20.27 -0.44 -0.42
CA ARG A 79 18.88 -0.22 0.04
C ARG A 79 18.68 -0.53 1.52
N HIS A 80 19.54 -1.34 2.10
CA HIS A 80 19.45 -1.81 3.49
C HIS A 80 20.73 -1.49 4.29
N PHE A 81 21.53 -0.51 3.85
CA PHE A 81 22.74 -0.13 4.58
C PHE A 81 22.44 0.32 6.02
N ASN A 82 23.25 -0.14 6.98
CA ASN A 82 23.06 -0.07 8.43
C ASN A 82 21.83 -0.82 8.98
N ALA A 83 21.20 -1.70 8.20
CA ALA A 83 20.11 -2.52 8.70
C ALA A 83 20.63 -3.60 9.66
N THR A 84 19.88 -3.82 10.73
CA THR A 84 20.07 -4.94 11.68
C THR A 84 18.79 -5.79 11.71
N PRO A 85 18.73 -6.91 12.45
CA PRO A 85 17.48 -7.65 12.57
C PRO A 85 16.37 -6.83 13.24
N GLY A 86 16.72 -5.83 14.04
CA GLY A 86 15.77 -4.88 14.64
C GLY A 86 15.23 -3.84 13.65
N SER A 87 15.84 -3.72 12.47
CA SER A 87 15.38 -2.82 11.42
C SER A 87 14.22 -3.41 10.61
N TYR A 88 14.03 -4.74 10.64
CA TYR A 88 12.82 -5.36 10.08
C TYR A 88 11.57 -4.78 10.74
N ILE A 89 10.58 -4.43 9.93
CA ILE A 89 9.25 -4.12 10.44
C ILE A 89 8.75 -5.39 11.13
N PRO A 90 8.39 -5.36 12.42
CA PRO A 90 7.91 -6.54 13.12
C PRO A 90 6.76 -7.17 12.33
N VAL A 91 6.92 -8.43 11.94
CA VAL A 91 5.78 -9.22 11.46
C VAL A 91 4.91 -9.44 12.68
N VAL A 92 3.91 -8.59 12.85
CA VAL A 92 2.90 -8.76 13.90
C VAL A 92 2.15 -10.05 13.62
N SER A 93 2.55 -11.09 14.34
CA SER A 93 1.91 -12.41 14.43
C SER A 93 0.40 -12.24 14.59
N ASN A 94 -0.37 -12.64 13.59
CA ASN A 94 -1.84 -12.74 13.61
C ASN A 94 -2.57 -11.63 14.39
N ILE A 95 -2.22 -10.35 14.17
CA ILE A 95 -3.14 -9.28 14.52
C ILE A 95 -4.28 -9.36 13.50
N MET A 96 -5.43 -9.86 13.94
CA MET A 96 -6.70 -9.62 13.23
C MET A 96 -6.72 -8.14 12.85
N PRO A 97 -6.89 -7.77 11.57
CA PRO A 97 -6.86 -6.37 11.18
C PRO A 97 -7.83 -5.59 12.06
N THR A 98 -7.29 -4.67 12.88
CA THR A 98 -8.08 -3.93 13.87
C THR A 98 -8.93 -2.90 13.17
N GLY A 99 -8.39 -2.31 12.09
CA GLY A 99 -9.09 -1.34 11.28
C GLY A 99 -9.61 -1.91 9.96
N LYS A 100 -10.52 -1.16 9.34
CA LYS A 100 -11.15 -1.52 8.07
C LYS A 100 -11.24 -0.28 7.21
N ILE A 101 -11.01 -0.45 5.91
CA ILE A 101 -11.52 0.46 4.88
C ILE A 101 -12.58 -0.27 4.10
N LYS A 102 -13.70 0.40 3.83
CA LYS A 102 -14.87 -0.19 3.19
C LYS A 102 -15.41 0.74 2.13
N MET A 103 -15.91 0.16 1.06
CA MET A 103 -16.81 0.85 0.14
C MET A 103 -18.21 0.23 0.24
N GLN A 104 -19.25 1.07 0.22
CA GLN A 104 -20.65 0.66 0.16
C GLN A 104 -21.36 1.41 -0.93
N VAL A 105 -22.25 0.72 -1.63
CA VAL A 105 -23.23 1.34 -2.52
C VAL A 105 -24.54 1.52 -1.78
N ASP A 106 -25.26 2.60 -2.06
CA ASP A 106 -26.58 2.88 -1.49
C ASP A 106 -27.68 1.94 -2.03
N LYS A 107 -27.51 1.44 -3.26
CA LYS A 107 -28.40 0.48 -3.91
C LYS A 107 -27.62 -0.48 -4.82
N THR A 108 -28.15 -1.69 -4.96
CA THR A 108 -27.59 -2.74 -5.84
C THR A 108 -28.42 -2.98 -7.10
N ILE A 109 -29.61 -2.39 -7.19
CA ILE A 109 -30.47 -2.45 -8.38
C ILE A 109 -30.69 -1.00 -8.83
N ALA A 110 -30.34 -0.70 -10.07
CA ALA A 110 -30.43 0.65 -10.62
C ALA A 110 -30.69 0.62 -12.14
N ASN A 111 -31.58 1.49 -12.60
CA ASN A 111 -31.92 1.65 -14.02
C ASN A 111 -31.03 2.70 -14.69
N VAL A 112 -30.97 2.68 -16.03
CA VAL A 112 -30.33 3.74 -16.82
C VAL A 112 -30.84 5.11 -16.41
N GLY A 113 -29.91 6.01 -16.08
CA GLY A 113 -30.19 7.36 -15.59
C GLY A 113 -30.19 7.49 -14.08
N ASP A 114 -30.35 6.40 -13.33
CA ASP A 114 -30.27 6.43 -11.86
C ASP A 114 -28.86 6.80 -11.39
N ILE A 115 -28.79 7.36 -10.19
CA ILE A 115 -27.54 7.60 -9.47
C ILE A 115 -27.36 6.51 -8.41
N VAL A 116 -26.22 5.80 -8.49
CA VAL A 116 -25.71 4.93 -7.42
C VAL A 116 -24.62 5.69 -6.66
N THR A 117 -24.75 5.75 -5.35
CA THR A 117 -23.81 6.45 -4.47
C THR A 117 -22.85 5.44 -3.86
N ALA A 118 -21.55 5.56 -4.15
CA ALA A 118 -20.49 4.80 -3.53
C ALA A 118 -19.82 5.61 -2.40
N THR A 119 -19.94 5.13 -1.17
CA THR A 119 -19.37 5.75 0.03
C THR A 119 -18.15 4.98 0.48
N VAL A 120 -17.01 5.65 0.59
CA VAL A 120 -15.76 5.12 1.14
C VAL A 120 -15.63 5.55 2.59
N SER A 121 -15.49 4.60 3.50
CA SER A 121 -15.33 4.84 4.93
C SER A 121 -14.22 4.02 5.53
N ILE A 122 -13.71 4.48 6.67
CA ILE A 122 -12.84 3.71 7.54
C ILE A 122 -13.49 3.49 8.89
N GLN A 123 -13.05 2.43 9.55
CA GLN A 123 -13.40 2.07 10.91
C GLN A 123 -12.13 1.63 11.64
N ASP A 124 -11.93 2.12 12.87
CA ASP A 124 -10.88 1.69 13.79
C ASP A 124 -9.44 1.79 13.22
N ILE A 125 -9.18 2.79 12.38
CA ILE A 125 -7.83 3.10 11.89
C ILE A 125 -7.22 4.15 12.82
N SER A 126 -6.27 3.75 13.65
CA SER A 126 -5.61 4.70 14.56
C SER A 126 -4.87 5.79 13.79
N ASN A 127 -4.79 7.00 14.36
CA ASN A 127 -3.84 8.04 13.94
C ASN A 127 -3.79 8.35 12.43
N LEU A 128 -4.89 8.18 11.70
CA LEU A 128 -4.93 8.43 10.26
C LEU A 128 -4.62 9.90 9.97
N ILE A 129 -3.73 10.17 9.02
CA ILE A 129 -3.46 11.55 8.54
C ILE A 129 -3.75 11.75 7.07
N GLY A 130 -3.83 10.66 6.32
CA GLY A 130 -4.06 10.74 4.88
C GLY A 130 -4.31 9.38 4.27
N TYR A 131 -4.76 9.41 3.02
CA TYR A 131 -4.97 8.22 2.21
C TYR A 131 -4.65 8.51 0.74
N GLN A 132 -4.38 7.45 -0.01
CA GLN A 132 -4.51 7.42 -1.47
C GLN A 132 -5.33 6.20 -1.86
N ILE A 133 -6.28 6.39 -2.76
CA ILE A 133 -7.24 5.37 -3.15
C ILE A 133 -7.30 5.27 -4.66
N ASN A 134 -7.30 4.03 -5.15
CA ASN A 134 -7.59 3.68 -6.54
C ASN A 134 -8.87 2.87 -6.64
N ILE A 135 -9.79 3.32 -7.48
CA ILE A 135 -11.07 2.67 -7.75
C ILE A 135 -11.16 2.33 -9.24
N LYS A 136 -11.57 1.10 -9.52
CA LYS A 136 -11.91 0.62 -10.86
C LYS A 136 -13.43 0.54 -11.01
N TYR A 137 -13.92 0.99 -12.15
CA TYR A 137 -15.29 0.79 -12.63
C TYR A 137 -15.30 0.49 -14.13
N ASP A 138 -16.47 0.13 -14.67
CA ASP A 138 -16.69 -0.01 -16.11
C ASP A 138 -17.27 1.30 -16.67
N PRO A 139 -16.51 2.05 -17.49
CA PRO A 139 -16.95 3.34 -18.03
C PRO A 139 -18.03 3.22 -19.11
N ALA A 140 -18.30 2.03 -19.64
CA ALA A 140 -19.44 1.79 -20.52
C ALA A 140 -20.76 1.61 -19.76
N VAL A 141 -20.69 1.32 -18.45
CA VAL A 141 -21.85 1.04 -17.60
C VAL A 141 -22.12 2.17 -16.62
N LEU A 142 -21.08 2.81 -16.09
CA LEU A 142 -21.20 3.84 -15.05
C LEU A 142 -20.40 5.09 -15.44
N GLN A 143 -20.95 6.27 -15.14
CA GLN A 143 -20.26 7.56 -15.29
C GLN A 143 -20.18 8.27 -13.93
N PRO A 144 -18.99 8.53 -13.38
CA PRO A 144 -18.87 9.34 -12.17
C PRO A 144 -19.30 10.78 -12.42
N VAL A 145 -20.11 11.33 -11.51
CA VAL A 145 -20.69 12.67 -11.59
C VAL A 145 -20.60 13.38 -10.23
N ILE A 146 -20.44 14.70 -10.24
CA ILE A 146 -20.58 15.58 -9.07
C ILE A 146 -21.66 16.61 -9.40
N ASP A 147 -22.70 16.68 -8.57
CA ASP A 147 -23.86 17.55 -8.80
C ASP A 147 -24.46 17.43 -10.23
N GLY A 148 -24.48 16.19 -10.75
CA GLY A 148 -24.98 15.88 -12.10
C GLY A 148 -23.99 16.15 -13.24
N ILE A 149 -22.84 16.77 -12.96
CA ILE A 149 -21.80 17.08 -13.94
C ILE A 149 -20.80 15.91 -14.00
N PRO A 150 -20.48 15.34 -15.18
CA PRO A 150 -19.46 14.31 -15.32
C PRO A 150 -18.11 14.73 -14.75
N TYR A 151 -17.42 13.80 -14.09
CA TYR A 151 -16.06 14.04 -13.64
C TYR A 151 -15.14 14.39 -14.81
N THR A 152 -14.10 15.14 -14.51
CA THR A 152 -12.90 15.29 -15.34
C THR A 152 -11.75 14.47 -14.74
N ASN A 153 -10.60 14.47 -15.40
CA ASN A 153 -9.38 13.84 -14.88
C ASN A 153 -8.91 14.47 -13.54
N SER A 154 -9.42 15.65 -13.17
CA SER A 154 -9.06 16.37 -11.95
C SER A 154 -10.25 16.62 -11.02
N THR A 155 -11.38 15.92 -11.19
CA THR A 155 -12.50 16.03 -10.25
C THR A 155 -12.23 15.16 -9.02
N PHE A 156 -12.11 15.82 -7.86
CA PHE A 156 -12.02 15.14 -6.57
C PHE A 156 -13.42 14.71 -6.10
N PRO A 157 -13.57 13.56 -5.42
CA PRO A 157 -14.84 13.14 -4.83
C PRO A 157 -15.40 14.12 -3.82
N THR A 158 -16.69 14.00 -3.51
CA THR A 158 -17.27 14.76 -2.38
C THR A 158 -16.58 14.33 -1.08
N LYS A 159 -16.05 15.30 -0.33
CA LYS A 159 -15.35 15.02 0.93
C LYS A 159 -16.27 14.39 1.97
N GLY A 160 -15.72 13.45 2.73
CA GLY A 160 -16.41 12.84 3.85
C GLY A 160 -16.28 13.61 5.17
N THR A 161 -16.57 12.91 6.26
CA THR A 161 -16.64 13.47 7.62
C THR A 161 -15.28 13.62 8.29
N ILE A 162 -14.25 12.94 7.80
CA ILE A 162 -12.89 12.94 8.34
C ILE A 162 -11.88 13.39 7.28
N LEU A 163 -10.72 13.87 7.72
CA LEU A 163 -9.69 14.54 6.92
C LEU A 163 -10.20 15.83 6.24
N SER A 164 -11.12 16.52 6.91
CA SER A 164 -11.80 17.73 6.40
C SER A 164 -11.58 18.97 7.27
N ASN A 165 -10.91 18.86 8.42
CA ASN A 165 -10.69 19.98 9.34
C ASN A 165 -9.63 20.95 8.78
N GLN A 166 -10.08 22.15 8.40
CA GLN A 166 -9.25 23.20 7.80
C GLN A 166 -8.09 23.68 8.70
N THR A 167 -8.20 23.49 10.02
CA THR A 167 -7.13 23.81 10.99
C THR A 167 -5.84 23.05 10.69
N TYR A 168 -5.94 21.85 10.10
CA TYR A 168 -4.82 20.99 9.79
C TYR A 168 -4.39 21.06 8.31
N SER A 169 -4.98 21.98 7.54
CA SER A 169 -4.70 22.21 6.12
C SER A 169 -4.84 20.92 5.28
N PRO A 170 -6.07 20.42 5.07
CA PRO A 170 -6.31 19.28 4.22
C PRO A 170 -5.92 19.61 2.77
N PHE A 171 -5.17 18.72 2.14
CA PHE A 171 -4.67 18.88 0.79
C PHE A 171 -5.02 17.66 -0.05
N ASP A 172 -5.61 17.91 -1.21
CA ASP A 172 -6.15 16.88 -2.08
C ASP A 172 -5.36 16.80 -3.39
N LEU A 173 -5.16 15.60 -3.91
CA LEU A 173 -4.61 15.34 -5.24
C LEU A 173 -5.49 14.34 -5.98
N VAL A 174 -5.53 14.46 -7.30
CA VAL A 174 -6.37 13.63 -8.16
C VAL A 174 -5.75 13.47 -9.54
N ASP A 175 -5.80 12.25 -10.06
CA ASP A 175 -5.46 11.92 -11.44
C ASP A 175 -6.35 10.76 -11.94
N ASN A 176 -7.58 11.09 -12.30
CA ASN A 176 -8.51 10.10 -12.84
C ASN A 176 -8.15 9.76 -14.29
N LYS A 177 -8.28 8.48 -14.68
CA LYS A 177 -8.21 8.03 -16.09
C LYS A 177 -9.58 7.50 -16.48
N LEU A 178 -10.49 8.42 -16.80
CA LEU A 178 -11.92 8.12 -16.98
C LEU A 178 -12.20 7.16 -18.14
N ILE A 179 -11.47 7.27 -19.25
CA ILE A 179 -11.58 6.34 -20.39
C ILE A 179 -11.16 4.91 -20.00
N ASN A 180 -10.29 4.77 -19.01
CA ASN A 180 -9.88 3.48 -18.46
C ASN A 180 -10.78 3.04 -17.29
N GLY A 181 -11.81 3.80 -16.92
CA GLY A 181 -12.65 3.52 -15.75
C GLY A 181 -11.85 3.51 -14.44
N VAL A 182 -10.93 4.46 -14.27
CA VAL A 182 -10.07 4.58 -13.08
C VAL A 182 -10.29 5.93 -12.40
N LEU A 183 -10.56 5.91 -11.10
CA LEU A 183 -10.47 7.08 -10.23
C LEU A 183 -9.28 6.90 -9.29
N ASN A 184 -8.36 7.86 -9.28
CA ASN A 184 -7.21 7.85 -8.38
C ASN A 184 -7.11 9.20 -7.68
N PHE A 185 -7.21 9.19 -6.36
CA PHE A 185 -7.24 10.42 -5.57
C PHE A 185 -6.65 10.19 -4.18
N SER A 186 -6.17 11.26 -3.57
CA SER A 186 -5.60 11.24 -2.22
C SER A 186 -5.98 12.50 -1.47
N SER A 187 -6.10 12.40 -0.15
CA SER A 187 -6.21 13.55 0.72
C SER A 187 -5.38 13.33 1.98
N ALA A 188 -4.74 14.37 2.48
CA ALA A 188 -3.96 14.33 3.72
C ALA A 188 -3.94 15.68 4.44
N TYR A 189 -3.79 15.66 5.76
CA TYR A 189 -3.46 16.86 6.52
C TYR A 189 -1.98 17.21 6.36
N LEU A 190 -1.70 18.47 5.99
CA LEU A 190 -0.33 18.97 5.88
C LEU A 190 0.27 19.36 7.24
N CYS A 191 -0.54 19.91 8.15
CA CYS A 191 -0.06 20.36 9.46
C CYS A 191 -0.01 19.22 10.51
N MET A 192 0.81 18.20 10.26
CA MET A 192 0.89 16.99 11.11
C MET A 192 1.21 17.29 12.58
N ALA A 193 2.09 18.25 12.85
CA ALA A 193 2.47 18.61 14.21
C ALA A 193 1.29 19.14 15.04
N LYS A 194 0.45 20.01 14.44
CA LYS A 194 -0.76 20.52 15.08
C LYS A 194 -1.79 19.41 15.33
N TYR A 195 -1.94 18.51 14.36
CA TYR A 195 -2.85 17.39 14.48
C TYR A 195 -2.47 16.45 15.64
N ARG A 196 -1.17 16.09 15.75
CA ARG A 196 -0.65 15.27 16.85
C ARG A 196 -0.79 15.95 18.21
N GLN A 197 -0.51 17.26 18.29
CA GLN A 197 -0.63 18.03 19.53
C GLN A 197 -2.06 18.03 20.09
N ASN A 198 -3.08 17.97 19.23
CA ASN A 198 -4.47 17.92 19.67
C ASN A 198 -4.86 16.57 20.32
N ALA A 199 -4.08 15.51 20.10
CA ALA A 199 -4.28 14.17 20.69
C ALA A 199 -5.70 13.57 20.51
N GLN A 200 -6.41 13.97 19.44
CA GLN A 200 -7.76 13.49 19.08
C GLN A 200 -7.75 12.97 17.64
N PRO A 201 -7.21 11.76 17.39
CA PRO A 201 -7.16 11.18 16.05
C PRO A 201 -8.56 10.84 15.52
N GLU A 202 -8.75 11.00 14.21
CA GLU A 202 -9.97 10.69 13.49
C GLU A 202 -9.91 9.23 13.05
N THR A 203 -10.46 8.33 13.86
CA THR A 203 -10.24 6.89 13.68
C THR A 203 -11.30 6.16 12.88
N SER A 204 -12.47 6.78 12.72
CA SER A 204 -13.61 6.22 11.99
C SER A 204 -14.42 7.35 11.33
N GLY A 205 -14.94 7.09 10.14
CA GLY A 205 -15.73 8.06 9.40
C GLY A 205 -15.69 7.85 7.90
N THR A 206 -16.38 8.72 7.17
CA THR A 206 -16.39 8.72 5.71
C THR A 206 -15.19 9.50 5.18
N LEU A 207 -14.47 8.94 4.22
CA LEU A 207 -13.36 9.62 3.52
C LEU A 207 -13.87 10.36 2.27
N ALA A 208 -14.71 9.69 1.48
CA ALA A 208 -15.17 10.18 0.19
C ALA A 208 -16.54 9.61 -0.19
N VAL A 209 -17.33 10.39 -0.94
CA VAL A 209 -18.59 9.97 -1.56
C VAL A 209 -18.51 10.23 -3.05
N ILE A 210 -18.85 9.22 -3.85
CA ILE A 210 -18.77 9.25 -5.31
C ILE A 210 -20.13 8.85 -5.87
N ASN A 211 -20.70 9.71 -6.72
CA ASN A 211 -21.96 9.41 -7.39
C ASN A 211 -21.66 8.86 -8.79
N PHE A 212 -22.29 7.75 -9.15
CA PHE A 212 -22.20 7.13 -10.46
C PHE A 212 -23.56 7.15 -11.13
N LYS A 213 -23.66 7.82 -12.27
CA LYS A 213 -24.80 7.74 -13.17
C LYS A 213 -24.75 6.43 -13.95
N VAL A 214 -25.84 5.67 -13.94
CA VAL A 214 -25.97 4.43 -14.69
C VAL A 214 -26.21 4.74 -16.16
N LEU A 215 -25.33 4.22 -17.03
CA LEU A 215 -25.40 4.34 -18.49
C LEU A 215 -26.05 3.11 -19.13
N ASN A 216 -25.89 1.94 -18.50
CA ASN A 216 -26.35 0.66 -19.00
C ASN A 216 -26.76 -0.24 -17.82
N ASN A 217 -27.78 -1.09 -18.00
CA ASN A 217 -28.26 -2.04 -16.98
C ASN A 217 -27.44 -3.35 -16.93
N THR A 218 -26.19 -3.32 -17.40
CA THR A 218 -25.31 -4.49 -17.39
C THR A 218 -24.76 -4.70 -15.97
N PRO A 219 -24.78 -5.93 -15.43
CA PRO A 219 -24.22 -6.22 -14.12
C PRO A 219 -22.73 -5.82 -14.00
N THR A 220 -22.37 -4.97 -13.03
CA THR A 220 -21.03 -4.36 -12.93
C THR A 220 -20.53 -4.22 -11.49
N HIS A 221 -19.26 -3.87 -11.33
CA HIS A 221 -18.62 -3.63 -10.04
C HIS A 221 -17.94 -2.26 -10.01
N ILE A 222 -18.02 -1.61 -8.85
CA ILE A 222 -17.12 -0.55 -8.42
C ILE A 222 -16.21 -1.21 -7.38
N LYS A 223 -14.89 -1.13 -7.49
CA LYS A 223 -14.01 -1.83 -6.55
C LYS A 223 -12.71 -1.09 -6.32
N PHE A 224 -12.15 -1.24 -5.12
CA PHE A 224 -10.74 -0.95 -4.91
C PHE A 224 -9.92 -1.94 -5.75
N GLU A 225 -8.93 -1.45 -6.47
CA GLU A 225 -8.06 -2.29 -7.28
C GLU A 225 -6.64 -1.77 -7.25
N GLY A 226 -5.67 -2.70 -7.20
CA GLY A 226 -4.25 -2.35 -7.29
C GLY A 226 -3.95 -1.53 -8.55
N TYR A 227 -3.01 -0.59 -8.42
CA TYR A 227 -2.63 0.30 -9.52
C TYR A 227 -1.11 0.41 -9.62
N LYS A 228 -0.59 0.43 -10.85
CA LYS A 228 0.87 0.41 -11.10
C LYS A 228 1.62 1.54 -10.40
N SER A 229 0.99 2.71 -10.24
CA SER A 229 1.57 3.86 -9.55
C SER A 229 1.39 3.83 -8.03
N MET A 230 0.88 2.73 -7.47
CA MET A 230 0.67 2.51 -6.03
C MET A 230 1.29 1.16 -5.59
N PRO A 231 2.61 0.99 -5.71
CA PRO A 231 3.27 -0.28 -5.40
C PRO A 231 3.17 -0.63 -3.91
N ARG A 232 2.73 -1.85 -3.56
CA ARG A 232 2.50 -2.29 -2.16
C ARG A 232 1.22 -1.74 -1.50
N ALA A 233 0.38 -1.01 -2.22
CA ALA A 233 -0.95 -0.68 -1.71
C ALA A 233 -1.79 -1.96 -1.51
N ILE A 234 -2.58 -2.01 -0.43
CA ILE A 234 -3.47 -3.15 -0.17
C ILE A 234 -4.70 -2.98 -1.06
N LEU A 235 -4.79 -3.77 -2.13
CA LEU A 235 -5.91 -3.69 -3.10
C LEU A 235 -6.20 -2.27 -3.62
N GLY A 236 -5.18 -1.42 -3.78
CA GLY A 236 -5.35 -0.05 -4.26
C GLY A 236 -5.61 0.98 -3.16
N THR A 237 -5.37 0.66 -1.89
CA THR A 237 -5.47 1.60 -0.79
C THR A 237 -4.13 1.81 -0.10
N TYR A 238 -3.72 3.07 0.04
CA TYR A 238 -2.75 3.50 1.03
C TYR A 238 -3.45 4.28 2.11
N LEU A 239 -3.08 3.99 3.36
CA LEU A 239 -3.41 4.78 4.53
C LEU A 239 -2.09 5.21 5.17
N TYR A 240 -2.03 6.42 5.69
CA TYR A 240 -0.85 6.98 6.33
C TYR A 240 -1.17 7.33 7.78
N ASP A 241 -0.28 6.96 8.70
CA ASP A 241 -0.34 7.40 10.08
C ASP A 241 0.13 8.86 10.21
N TRP A 242 -0.15 9.48 11.35
CA TRP A 242 0.24 10.86 11.64
C TRP A 242 1.74 11.12 11.75
N ASN A 243 2.59 10.10 11.59
CA ASN A 243 4.05 10.21 11.46
C ASN A 243 4.48 10.12 9.98
N GLY A 244 3.54 9.91 9.06
CA GLY A 244 3.77 9.73 7.63
C GLY A 244 4.11 8.29 7.24
N ALA A 245 4.04 7.33 8.17
CA ALA A 245 4.28 5.92 7.87
C ALA A 245 3.07 5.29 7.20
N THR A 246 3.31 4.48 6.17
CA THR A 246 2.25 3.71 5.50
C THR A 246 1.80 2.52 6.34
N TYR A 247 0.49 2.32 6.46
CA TYR A 247 -0.06 1.05 6.93
C TYR A 247 0.16 -0.04 5.88
N ASN A 248 1.22 -0.83 6.06
CA ASN A 248 1.56 -1.96 5.17
C ASN A 248 0.81 -3.25 5.52
N SER A 249 0.14 -3.28 6.68
CA SER A 249 -0.71 -4.34 7.20
C SER A 249 -1.60 -3.77 8.33
N GLY A 250 -2.42 -4.59 8.98
CA GLY A 250 -3.21 -4.17 10.16
C GLY A 250 -4.60 -3.60 9.86
N TYR A 251 -5.00 -3.54 8.59
CA TYR A 251 -6.39 -3.28 8.21
C TYR A 251 -6.87 -4.20 7.07
N SER A 252 -8.19 -4.39 6.98
CA SER A 252 -8.82 -5.13 5.89
C SER A 252 -9.53 -4.19 4.91
N VAL A 253 -9.52 -4.55 3.62
CA VAL A 253 -10.26 -3.85 2.57
C VAL A 253 -11.56 -4.59 2.27
N ILE A 254 -12.70 -3.93 2.45
CA ILE A 254 -14.03 -4.48 2.19
C ILE A 254 -14.58 -3.86 0.91
N GLN A 255 -14.74 -4.70 -0.12
CA GLN A 255 -15.32 -4.32 -1.41
C GLN A 255 -16.84 -4.10 -1.28
N PRO A 256 -17.44 -3.25 -2.13
CA PRO A 256 -18.88 -3.07 -2.15
C PRO A 256 -19.56 -4.25 -2.85
N GLN A 257 -20.89 -4.29 -2.74
CA GLN A 257 -21.71 -5.25 -3.48
C GLN A 257 -21.73 -4.92 -4.98
N ARG A 258 -21.98 -5.95 -5.79
CA ARG A 258 -22.23 -5.82 -7.23
C ARG A 258 -23.49 -4.97 -7.48
N ILE A 259 -23.48 -4.21 -8.57
CA ILE A 259 -24.62 -3.45 -9.06
C ILE A 259 -25.21 -4.20 -10.26
N ASN A 260 -26.53 -4.37 -10.26
CA ASN A 260 -27.30 -5.20 -11.19
C ASN A 260 -26.74 -6.64 -11.30
#